data_AF-A0A1K2FCY8-F1
#
_entry.id   AF-A0A1K2FCY8-F1
#
_cell.length_a   1.000
_cell.length_b   1.000
_cell.length_c   1.000
_cell.angle_alpha   90.00
_cell.angle_beta   90.00
_cell.angle_gamma   90.00
#
_symmetry.space_group_name_H-M   'P 1'
#
loop_
_entity.id
_entity.type
_entity.pdbx_description
1 polymer ?
#
loop_
_entity_poly.entity_id
_entity_poly.type
_entity_poly.pdbx_seq_one_letter_code
_entity_poly.pdbx_strand_id
1 'polypeptide(L)'
;MSLVHQGVLRDAFAEVACFRSELYACTTARGDALFELCDALLCTDGPVRTLVDLALAPEHRRGHGALYGGLNQGRIDVGQLRRAMAGLPLPRAADGRLVLVVDVSPWLRPGANTCADRSFCHTFGRGEGKHQMVPGWPYSVVAALETGRTSWTAVLGRVLGSG
;
A
#
# COMPACT_ATOMS: atom_id res chain seq x y z
N MET A 1 16.01 5.95 31.78
CA MET A 1 15.47 6.16 30.41
C MET A 1 15.70 4.98 29.45
N SER A 2 16.64 4.04 29.70
CA SER A 2 16.90 2.89 28.81
C SER A 2 15.83 1.77 28.86
N LEU A 3 15.35 1.42 30.06
CA LEU A 3 14.37 0.32 30.24
C LEU A 3 12.97 0.63 29.68
N VAL A 4 12.54 1.88 29.80
CA VAL A 4 11.24 2.34 29.25
C VAL A 4 11.28 2.34 27.72
N HIS A 5 12.40 2.76 27.12
CA HIS A 5 12.58 2.72 25.68
C HIS A 5 12.64 1.28 25.14
N GLN A 6 13.30 0.36 25.85
CA GLN A 6 13.28 -1.06 25.50
C GLN A 6 11.89 -1.71 25.64
N GLY A 7 11.09 -1.30 26.63
CA GLY A 7 9.68 -1.73 26.76
C GLY A 7 8.85 -1.28 25.57
N VAL A 8 8.88 0.00 25.24
CA VAL A 8 8.16 0.58 24.09
C VAL A 8 8.56 -0.07 22.76
N LEU A 9 9.86 -0.33 22.55
CA LEU A 9 10.32 -1.03 21.35
C LEU A 9 9.82 -2.47 21.28
N ARG A 10 9.81 -3.20 22.41
CA ARG A 10 9.28 -4.57 22.46
C ARG A 10 7.79 -4.62 22.13
N ASP A 11 7.02 -3.67 22.63
CA ASP A 11 5.59 -3.57 22.34
C ASP A 11 5.36 -3.28 20.86
N ALA A 12 6.12 -2.33 20.28
CA ALA A 12 6.05 -2.03 18.85
C ALA A 12 6.43 -3.23 17.96
N PHE A 13 7.47 -4.00 18.33
CA PHE A 13 7.82 -5.23 17.60
C PHE A 13 6.73 -6.30 17.69
N ALA A 14 6.07 -6.43 18.84
CA ALA A 14 4.95 -7.35 19.01
C ALA A 14 3.75 -6.95 18.13
N GLU A 15 3.43 -5.66 18.07
CA GLU A 15 2.37 -5.13 17.20
C GLU A 15 2.68 -5.40 15.72
N VAL A 16 3.90 -5.11 15.27
CA VAL A 16 4.34 -5.39 13.90
C VAL A 16 4.33 -6.89 13.61
N ALA A 17 4.78 -7.74 14.53
CA ALA A 17 4.75 -9.19 14.36
C ALA A 17 3.32 -9.74 14.23
N CYS A 18 2.39 -9.21 15.03
CA CYS A 18 0.97 -9.54 14.94
C CYS A 18 0.40 -9.13 13.57
N PHE A 19 0.60 -7.87 13.18
CA PHE A 19 0.16 -7.36 11.89
C PHE A 19 0.73 -8.16 10.71
N ARG A 20 2.02 -8.51 10.77
CA ARG A 20 2.67 -9.34 9.74
C ARG A 20 2.04 -10.73 9.62
N SER A 21 1.63 -11.31 10.75
CA SER A 21 0.93 -12.60 10.76
C SER A 21 -0.45 -12.49 10.11
N GLU A 22 -1.20 -11.42 10.41
CA GLU A 22 -2.48 -11.14 9.76
C GLU A 22 -2.34 -10.85 8.26
N LEU A 23 -1.33 -10.07 7.88
CA LEU A 23 -1.00 -9.77 6.49
C LEU A 23 -0.68 -11.05 5.71
N TYR A 24 0.14 -11.94 6.28
CA TYR A 24 0.43 -13.24 5.66
C TYR A 24 -0.84 -14.08 5.50
N ALA A 25 -1.70 -14.12 6.53
CA ALA A 25 -2.97 -14.85 6.46
C ALA A 25 -3.91 -14.33 5.35
N CYS A 26 -3.81 -13.05 4.98
CA CYS A 26 -4.56 -12.48 3.86
C CYS A 26 -4.12 -13.03 2.49
N THR A 27 -2.91 -13.60 2.37
CA THR A 27 -2.39 -14.12 1.11
C THR A 27 -2.83 -15.56 0.85
N THR A 28 -4.00 -15.71 0.23
CA THR A 28 -4.69 -17.00 0.06
C THR A 28 -4.12 -17.88 -1.05
N ALA A 29 -3.24 -17.36 -1.91
CA ALA A 29 -2.47 -18.15 -2.87
C ALA A 29 -1.08 -17.54 -3.12
N ARG A 30 -0.07 -18.41 -3.29
CA ARG A 30 1.35 -18.01 -3.44
C ARG A 30 1.85 -17.11 -2.30
N GLY A 31 1.34 -17.36 -1.08
CA GLY A 31 1.53 -16.47 0.07
C GLY A 31 2.99 -16.11 0.34
N ASP A 32 3.88 -17.09 0.40
CA ASP A 32 5.28 -16.80 0.63
C ASP A 32 5.90 -15.90 -0.44
N ALA A 33 5.58 -16.12 -1.72
CA ALA A 33 6.14 -15.32 -2.81
C ALA A 33 5.62 -13.88 -2.78
N LEU A 34 4.33 -13.68 -2.46
CA LEU A 34 3.74 -12.35 -2.30
C LEU A 34 4.27 -11.63 -1.06
N PHE A 35 4.39 -12.36 0.05
CA PHE A 35 4.82 -11.81 1.33
C PHE A 35 6.29 -11.41 1.29
N GLU A 36 7.17 -12.28 0.76
CA GLU A 36 8.57 -11.96 0.54
C GLU A 36 8.76 -10.84 -0.48
N LEU A 37 7.90 -10.74 -1.51
CA LEU A 37 7.91 -9.61 -2.45
C LEU A 37 7.55 -8.30 -1.75
N CYS A 38 6.60 -8.31 -0.81
CA CYS A 38 6.27 -7.13 -0.01
C CYS A 38 7.45 -6.71 0.87
N ASP A 39 8.09 -7.66 1.56
CA ASP A 39 9.27 -7.38 2.37
C ASP A 39 10.42 -6.82 1.51
N ALA A 40 10.71 -7.44 0.35
CA ALA A 40 11.72 -6.94 -0.57
C ALA A 40 11.42 -5.51 -1.04
N LEU A 41 10.17 -5.19 -1.36
CA LEU A 41 9.77 -3.84 -1.77
C LEU A 41 9.95 -2.81 -0.65
N LEU A 42 9.66 -3.18 0.59
CA LEU A 42 9.76 -2.29 1.75
C LEU A 42 11.21 -2.11 2.25
N CYS A 43 12.05 -3.12 2.06
CA CYS A 43 13.43 -3.15 2.55
C CYS A 43 14.47 -2.75 1.48
N THR A 44 14.09 -2.68 0.20
CA THR A 44 14.99 -2.20 -0.86
C THR A 44 15.30 -0.72 -0.68
N ASP A 45 16.60 -0.39 -0.70
CA ASP A 45 17.05 0.99 -0.63
C ASP A 45 16.69 1.78 -1.90
N GLY A 46 15.99 2.89 -1.70
CA GLY A 46 15.66 3.83 -2.76
C GLY A 46 14.62 3.33 -3.77
N PRO A 47 14.48 4.00 -4.92
CA PRO A 47 13.44 3.68 -5.89
C PRO A 47 13.69 2.35 -6.60
N VAL A 48 12.68 1.48 -6.61
CA VAL A 48 12.68 0.25 -7.42
C VAL A 48 12.59 0.63 -8.91
N ARG A 49 13.65 0.35 -9.66
CA ARG A 49 13.75 0.68 -11.08
C ARG A 49 13.20 -0.42 -11.98
N THR A 50 13.40 -1.67 -11.59
CA THR A 50 12.82 -2.82 -12.28
C THR A 50 12.24 -3.80 -11.27
N LEU A 51 11.15 -4.46 -11.67
CA LEU A 51 10.47 -5.42 -10.80
C LEU A 51 11.35 -6.64 -10.49
N VAL A 52 12.15 -7.09 -11.46
CA VAL A 52 12.98 -8.29 -11.31
C VAL A 52 14.14 -8.08 -10.33
N ASP A 53 14.61 -6.84 -10.16
CA ASP A 53 15.65 -6.52 -9.18
C ASP A 53 15.24 -6.87 -7.75
N LEU A 54 13.93 -6.86 -7.44
CA LEU A 54 13.41 -7.29 -6.13
C LEU A 54 13.68 -8.76 -5.84
N ALA A 55 13.88 -9.60 -6.86
CA ALA A 55 14.27 -11.00 -6.66
C ALA A 55 15.71 -11.17 -6.15
N LEU A 56 16.50 -10.09 -6.14
CA LEU A 56 17.86 -10.07 -5.60
C LEU A 56 17.92 -9.54 -4.17
N ALA A 57 16.82 -9.00 -3.64
CA ALA A 57 16.75 -8.53 -2.27
C ALA A 57 16.89 -9.71 -1.28
N PRO A 58 17.63 -9.57 -0.17
CA PRO A 58 17.79 -10.62 0.84
C PRO A 58 16.46 -11.18 1.38
N GLU A 59 15.43 -10.34 1.40
CA GLU A 59 14.08 -10.68 1.84
C GLU A 59 13.35 -11.59 0.85
N HIS A 60 13.69 -11.54 -0.45
CA HIS A 60 13.11 -12.41 -1.47
C HIS A 60 13.95 -13.67 -1.68
N ARG A 61 13.64 -14.72 -0.93
CA ARG A 61 14.44 -15.96 -0.88
C ARG A 61 14.21 -16.88 -2.06
N ARG A 62 13.24 -16.56 -2.92
CA ARG A 62 12.85 -17.35 -4.08
C ARG A 62 13.38 -16.71 -5.38
N GLY A 63 13.50 -17.50 -6.44
CA GLY A 63 13.96 -17.00 -7.74
C GLY A 63 12.93 -16.13 -8.46
N HIS A 64 13.36 -15.38 -9.48
CA HIS A 64 12.51 -14.49 -10.28
C HIS A 64 11.24 -15.16 -10.85
N GLY A 65 11.27 -16.46 -11.17
CA GLY A 65 10.09 -17.20 -11.63
C GLY A 65 8.99 -17.28 -10.56
N ALA A 66 9.38 -17.39 -9.29
CA ALA A 66 8.44 -17.36 -8.17
C ALA A 66 7.87 -15.95 -7.95
N LEU A 67 8.67 -14.90 -8.15
CA LEU A 67 8.21 -13.51 -8.12
C LEU A 67 7.06 -13.29 -9.12
N TYR A 68 7.28 -13.61 -10.41
CA TYR A 68 6.24 -13.47 -11.42
C TYR A 68 5.08 -14.42 -11.20
N GLY A 69 5.34 -15.64 -10.72
CA GLY A 69 4.30 -16.58 -10.31
C GLY A 69 3.41 -16.04 -9.19
N GLY A 70 4.00 -15.35 -8.21
CA GLY A 70 3.30 -14.66 -7.13
C GLY A 70 2.38 -13.55 -7.64
N LEU A 71 2.88 -12.69 -8.52
CA LEU A 71 2.06 -11.61 -9.09
C LEU A 71 0.94 -12.11 -10.02
N ASN A 72 1.21 -13.15 -10.83
CA ASN A 72 0.26 -13.63 -11.82
C ASN A 72 -0.80 -14.57 -11.23
N GLN A 73 -0.44 -15.37 -10.22
CA GLN A 73 -1.29 -16.43 -9.67
C GLN A 73 -1.58 -16.26 -8.17
N GLY A 74 -1.00 -15.26 -7.54
CA GLY A 74 -1.24 -14.95 -6.14
C GLY A 74 -2.65 -14.41 -5.92
N ARG A 75 -3.13 -14.59 -4.70
CA ARG A 75 -4.46 -14.14 -4.28
C ARG A 75 -4.34 -13.48 -2.91
N ILE A 76 -5.06 -12.38 -2.75
CA ILE A 76 -5.14 -11.62 -1.50
C ILE A 76 -6.63 -11.47 -1.15
N ASP A 77 -7.01 -11.87 0.05
CA ASP A 77 -8.31 -11.51 0.61
C ASP A 77 -8.28 -10.02 0.98
N VAL A 78 -8.73 -9.18 0.04
CA VAL A 78 -8.79 -7.73 0.21
C VAL A 78 -9.73 -7.32 1.35
N GLY A 79 -10.77 -8.13 1.64
CA GLY A 79 -11.69 -7.86 2.73
C GLY A 79 -11.03 -8.08 4.09
N GLN A 80 -10.30 -9.18 4.23
CA GLN A 80 -9.50 -9.46 5.43
C GLN A 80 -8.37 -8.44 5.61
N LEU A 81 -7.65 -8.11 4.53
CA LEU A 81 -6.59 -7.11 4.58
C LEU A 81 -7.10 -5.74 5.03
N ARG A 82 -8.27 -5.31 4.53
CA ARG A 82 -8.91 -4.07 4.97
C ARG A 82 -9.26 -4.09 6.46
N ARG A 83 -9.74 -5.21 6.99
CA ARG A 83 -10.02 -5.35 8.42
C ARG A 83 -8.76 -5.30 9.26
N ALA A 84 -7.69 -5.99 8.84
CA ALA A 84 -6.40 -5.95 9.50
C ALA A 84 -5.84 -4.51 9.56
N MET A 85 -5.87 -3.78 8.44
CA MET A 85 -5.45 -2.37 8.41
C MET A 85 -6.32 -1.45 9.27
N ALA A 86 -7.64 -1.65 9.27
CA ALA A 86 -8.56 -0.85 10.08
C ALA A 86 -8.47 -1.15 11.59
N GLY A 87 -7.92 -2.30 11.97
CA GLY A 87 -7.67 -2.68 13.37
C GLY A 87 -6.40 -2.07 13.96
N LEU A 88 -5.54 -1.46 13.15
CA LEU A 88 -4.32 -0.81 13.62
C LEU A 88 -4.62 0.46 14.42
N PRO A 89 -3.79 0.80 15.43
CA PRO A 89 -3.89 2.08 16.12
C PRO A 89 -3.83 3.24 15.12
N LEU A 90 -4.84 4.11 15.15
CA LEU A 90 -4.92 5.24 14.23
C LEU A 90 -4.30 6.50 14.85
N PRO A 91 -3.55 7.29 14.06
CA PRO A 91 -3.06 8.58 14.52
C PRO A 91 -4.22 9.51 14.85
N ARG A 92 -3.99 10.37 15.86
CA ARG A 92 -4.96 11.35 16.34
C ARG A 92 -4.38 12.76 16.25
N ALA A 93 -5.26 13.73 16.04
CA ALA A 93 -4.92 15.13 16.13
C ALA A 93 -4.57 15.53 17.57
N ALA A 94 -4.02 16.73 17.78
CA ALA A 94 -3.52 17.20 19.08
C ALA A 94 -4.62 17.31 20.13
N ASP A 95 -5.88 17.41 19.69
CA ASP A 95 -7.07 17.43 20.52
C ASP A 95 -7.67 16.03 20.75
N GLY A 96 -6.98 14.96 20.33
CA GLY A 96 -7.40 13.57 20.49
C GLY A 96 -8.42 13.09 19.45
N ARG A 97 -8.88 13.95 18.53
CA ARG A 97 -9.86 13.57 17.50
C ARG A 97 -9.20 12.80 16.35
N LEU A 98 -9.97 11.94 15.70
CA LEU A 98 -9.59 11.35 14.42
C LEU A 98 -9.89 12.34 13.31
N VAL A 99 -8.87 12.68 12.50
CA VAL A 99 -9.02 13.50 11.30
C VAL A 99 -8.78 12.61 10.10
N LEU A 100 -9.82 12.47 9.28
CA LEU A 100 -9.76 11.68 8.05
C LEU A 100 -9.70 12.60 6.85
N VAL A 101 -8.79 12.30 5.94
CA VAL A 101 -8.75 12.94 4.62
C VAL A 101 -9.07 11.93 3.55
N VAL A 102 -9.75 12.41 2.52
CA VAL A 102 -10.06 11.66 1.32
C VAL A 102 -9.46 12.40 0.14
N ASP A 103 -8.65 11.71 -0.63
CA ASP A 103 -8.11 12.23 -1.88
C ASP A 103 -8.35 11.24 -3.02
N VAL A 104 -8.49 11.78 -4.23
CA VAL A 104 -8.65 11.00 -5.46
C VAL A 104 -7.39 11.14 -6.30
N SER A 105 -6.64 10.04 -6.41
CA SER A 105 -5.40 9.99 -7.19
C SER A 105 -5.63 9.26 -8.52
N PRO A 106 -5.25 9.87 -9.66
CA PRO A 106 -5.47 9.27 -10.97
C PRO A 106 -4.41 8.21 -11.27
N TRP A 107 -4.83 6.98 -11.56
CA TRP A 107 -3.94 5.95 -12.09
C TRP A 107 -4.09 5.86 -13.61
N LEU A 108 -3.26 6.62 -14.32
CA LEU A 108 -3.33 6.74 -15.77
C LEU A 108 -2.83 5.48 -16.46
N ARG A 109 -3.64 4.94 -17.38
CA ARG A 109 -3.31 3.76 -18.19
C ARG A 109 -3.92 3.87 -19.59
N PRO A 110 -3.49 4.85 -20.40
CA PRO A 110 -4.06 5.09 -21.72
C PRO A 110 -4.01 3.85 -22.64
N GLY A 111 -2.91 3.09 -22.61
CA GLY A 111 -2.74 1.89 -23.45
C GLY A 111 -3.45 0.62 -22.99
N ALA A 112 -4.13 0.62 -21.84
CA ALA A 112 -4.73 -0.58 -21.24
C ALA A 112 -6.18 -0.82 -21.73
N ASN A 113 -6.41 -0.84 -23.04
CA ASN A 113 -7.77 -0.77 -23.63
C ASN A 113 -8.70 -1.93 -23.26
N THR A 114 -8.14 -3.07 -22.87
CA THR A 114 -8.89 -4.28 -22.51
C THR A 114 -9.12 -4.41 -21.00
N CYS A 115 -8.59 -3.50 -20.18
CA CYS A 115 -8.76 -3.56 -18.74
C CYS A 115 -10.15 -3.04 -18.34
N ALA A 116 -10.84 -3.83 -17.51
CA ALA A 116 -12.18 -3.52 -17.01
C ALA A 116 -12.21 -2.27 -16.10
N ASP A 117 -13.39 -1.70 -15.93
CA ASP A 117 -13.69 -0.61 -14.98
C ASP A 117 -12.88 0.67 -15.17
N ARG A 118 -12.23 0.85 -16.34
CA ARG A 118 -11.56 2.11 -16.67
C ARG A 118 -12.60 3.21 -16.84
N SER A 119 -12.30 4.38 -16.30
CA SER A 119 -13.03 5.62 -16.55
C SER A 119 -12.06 6.70 -17.06
N PHE A 120 -12.52 7.96 -17.10
CA PHE A 120 -11.67 9.08 -17.46
C PHE A 120 -11.16 9.78 -16.20
N CYS A 121 -9.84 9.82 -16.05
CA CYS A 121 -9.18 10.58 -14.99
C CYS A 121 -9.01 12.04 -15.41
N HIS A 122 -9.35 12.94 -14.49
CA HIS A 122 -9.06 14.36 -14.64
C HIS A 122 -7.60 14.66 -14.33
N THR A 123 -6.88 15.18 -15.32
CA THR A 123 -5.49 15.59 -15.16
C THR A 123 -5.23 16.93 -15.82
N PHE A 124 -4.30 17.70 -15.25
CA PHE A 124 -3.77 18.88 -15.90
C PHE A 124 -2.58 18.45 -16.77
N GLY A 125 -2.63 18.76 -18.06
CA GLY A 125 -1.51 18.46 -18.95
C GLY A 125 -0.24 19.21 -18.54
N ARG A 126 0.94 18.60 -18.71
CA ARG A 126 2.27 19.23 -18.48
C ARG A 126 2.57 20.47 -19.38
N GLY A 127 1.64 20.87 -20.26
CA GLY A 127 1.74 22.02 -21.16
C GLY A 127 0.94 23.24 -20.66
N GLU A 128 0.10 23.84 -21.52
CA GLU A 128 -0.66 25.08 -21.25
C GLU A 128 -1.74 25.01 -20.13
N GLY A 129 -1.64 24.10 -19.17
CA GLY A 129 -2.60 24.01 -18.06
C GLY A 129 -4.01 23.58 -18.47
N LYS A 130 -4.19 23.00 -19.67
CA LYS A 130 -5.49 22.54 -20.15
C LYS A 130 -5.92 21.28 -19.40
N HIS A 131 -7.19 21.26 -19.03
CA HIS A 131 -7.88 20.09 -18.49
C HIS A 131 -7.86 18.96 -19.54
N GLN A 132 -7.34 17.78 -19.15
CA GLN A 132 -7.26 16.60 -20.00
C GLN A 132 -7.98 15.43 -19.34
N MET A 133 -8.78 14.74 -20.16
CA MET A 133 -9.42 13.47 -19.81
C MET A 133 -8.56 12.34 -20.34
N VAL A 134 -7.87 11.64 -19.43
CA VAL A 134 -6.98 10.52 -19.80
C VAL A 134 -7.57 9.22 -19.26
N PRO A 135 -7.73 8.17 -20.09
CA PRO A 135 -8.24 6.89 -19.61
C PRO A 135 -7.38 6.27 -18.50
N GLY A 136 -8.04 5.77 -17.47
CA GLY A 136 -7.39 5.17 -16.30
C GLY A 136 -8.42 4.84 -15.23
N TRP A 137 -7.99 4.86 -13.97
CA TRP A 137 -8.88 4.67 -12.82
C TRP A 137 -8.64 5.78 -11.78
N PRO A 138 -9.68 6.51 -11.36
CA PRO A 138 -9.61 7.42 -10.23
C PRO A 138 -9.76 6.63 -8.93
N TYR A 139 -8.67 6.46 -8.18
CA TYR A 139 -8.72 5.76 -6.90
C TYR A 139 -8.91 6.76 -5.76
N SER A 140 -9.95 6.53 -4.95
CA SER A 140 -10.12 7.30 -3.70
C SER A 140 -9.41 6.58 -2.57
N VAL A 141 -8.58 7.32 -1.84
CA VAL A 141 -7.86 6.84 -0.67
C VAL A 141 -8.34 7.59 0.55
N VAL A 142 -8.64 6.87 1.63
CA VAL A 142 -8.92 7.45 2.94
C VAL A 142 -7.70 7.26 3.82
N ALA A 143 -7.23 8.33 4.45
CA ALA A 143 -6.11 8.29 5.37
C ALA A 143 -6.41 9.04 6.67
N ALA A 144 -5.89 8.53 7.79
CA ALA A 144 -5.93 9.19 9.07
C ALA A 144 -4.67 10.06 9.26
N LEU A 145 -4.88 11.33 9.62
CA LEU A 145 -3.80 12.29 9.81
C LEU A 145 -3.32 12.34 11.26
N GLU A 146 -2.01 12.45 11.43
CA GLU A 146 -1.38 12.85 12.69
C GLU A 146 -1.07 14.35 12.70
N THR A 147 -0.82 14.90 13.88
CA THR A 147 -0.32 16.28 13.99
C THR A 147 1.13 16.38 13.59
N GLY A 148 1.45 17.48 12.91
CA GLY A 148 2.82 17.83 12.55
C GLY A 148 3.01 17.91 11.05
N ARG A 149 4.27 18.13 10.65
CA ARG A 149 4.67 18.15 9.25
C ARG A 149 5.37 16.82 8.95
N THR A 150 4.57 15.85 8.56
CA THR A 150 5.02 14.50 8.20
C THR A 150 4.57 14.19 6.78
N SER A 151 5.37 13.42 6.05
CA SER A 151 4.97 12.81 4.77
C SER A 151 4.36 11.42 4.96
N TRP A 152 4.30 10.93 6.20
CA TRP A 152 3.72 9.63 6.55
C TRP A 152 2.30 9.81 7.05
N THR A 153 1.40 8.92 6.62
CA THR A 153 0.00 8.90 7.05
C THR A 153 -0.52 7.48 7.05
N ALA A 154 -1.47 7.17 7.92
CA ALA A 154 -2.08 5.86 8.02
C ALA A 154 -3.21 5.72 7.00
N VAL A 155 -2.95 5.03 5.89
CA VAL A 155 -3.96 4.74 4.88
C VAL A 155 -4.91 3.66 5.40
N LEU A 156 -6.20 3.98 5.47
CA LEU A 156 -7.25 3.08 5.99
C LEU A 156 -7.83 2.18 4.91
N GLY A 157 -7.75 2.62 3.66
CA GLY A 157 -8.15 1.81 2.52
C GLY A 157 -8.52 2.61 1.29
N ARG A 158 -8.89 1.86 0.26
CA ARG A 158 -9.42 2.38 -1.00
C ARG A 158 -10.93 2.24 -1.05
N VAL A 159 -11.58 3.26 -1.59
CA VAL A 159 -12.92 3.17 -2.18
C VAL A 159 -12.72 3.33 -3.68
N LEU A 160 -13.08 2.30 -4.45
CA LEU A 160 -13.24 2.49 -5.89
C LEU A 160 -14.48 3.36 -6.04
N GLY A 161 -14.35 4.51 -6.70
CA GLY A 161 -15.51 5.30 -7.07
C GLY A 161 -16.35 4.46 -8.03
N SER A 162 -17.35 3.76 -7.51
CA SER A 162 -18.45 3.26 -8.31
C SER A 162 -19.21 4.49 -8.80
N GLY A 163 -19.02 4.83 -10.07
CA GLY A 163 -20.02 5.60 -10.81
C GLY A 163 -21.29 4.79 -11.00
#